data_AF-A0A1Q5KG96-F1
#
_entry.id   AF-A0A1Q5KG96-F1
#
_cell.length_a   1.000
_cell.length_b   1.000
_cell.length_c   1.000
_cell.angle_alpha   90.00
_cell.angle_beta   90.00
_cell.angle_gamma   90.00
#
_symmetry.space_group_name_H-M   'P 1'
#
loop_
_entity.id
_entity.type
_entity.pdbx_description
1 polymer ?
#
loop_
_entity_poly.entity_id
_entity_poly.type
_entity_poly.pdbx_seq_one_letter_code
_entity_poly.pdbx_strand_id
1 'polypeptide(L)'
;MADTAVRLPDPAVEARLARLDEVLAGLETTPGPVLEAVRLLTEVYGEALARVLDHADERLGSLLTGDELLGHLMVLHEIHPEPAETRAARAVEKLRPAVRERGGDLEWAGVDGQVARVRLSTGGCGSGCGGGSSDVLEAVRAAVLAVAPELTSVETVPESADRKAAPAFVPLNTIRKRAVPQESR
;
A
#
# COMPACT_ATOMS: atom_id res chain seq x y z
N MET A 1 -43.46 -3.93 -10.52
CA MET A 1 -42.64 -5.09 -10.11
C MET A 1 -41.22 -4.59 -10.05
N ALA A 2 -40.63 -4.54 -8.84
CA ALA A 2 -39.26 -4.08 -8.66
C ALA A 2 -38.34 -4.99 -9.48
N ASP A 3 -37.72 -4.44 -10.51
CA ASP A 3 -36.59 -5.05 -11.18
C ASP A 3 -35.57 -5.32 -10.08
N THR A 4 -35.37 -6.59 -9.76
CA THR A 4 -34.45 -6.99 -8.69
C THR A 4 -33.08 -6.62 -9.23
N ALA A 5 -32.52 -5.50 -8.79
CA ALA A 5 -31.24 -5.01 -9.28
C ALA A 5 -30.23 -6.17 -9.25
N VAL A 6 -29.95 -6.71 -10.42
CA VAL A 6 -29.05 -7.85 -10.58
C VAL A 6 -27.68 -7.35 -10.15
N ARG A 7 -27.14 -7.90 -9.07
CA ARG A 7 -25.79 -7.53 -8.61
C ARG A 7 -24.78 -7.96 -9.67
N LEU A 8 -23.84 -7.08 -9.97
CA LEU A 8 -22.74 -7.42 -10.88
C LEU A 8 -21.73 -8.32 -10.14
N PRO A 9 -21.28 -9.42 -10.76
CA PRO A 9 -20.12 -10.16 -10.25
C PRO A 9 -18.84 -9.36 -10.48
N ASP A 10 -17.79 -9.65 -9.70
CA ASP A 10 -16.52 -8.88 -9.73
C ASP A 10 -15.93 -8.70 -11.13
N PRO A 11 -15.84 -9.74 -12.00
CA PRO A 11 -15.31 -9.56 -13.35
C PRO A 11 -16.13 -8.59 -14.21
N ALA A 12 -17.44 -8.49 -13.95
CA ALA A 12 -18.29 -7.53 -14.65
C ALA A 12 -18.09 -6.11 -14.11
N VAL A 13 -17.79 -5.95 -12.83
CA VAL A 13 -17.43 -4.65 -12.25
C VAL A 13 -16.09 -4.18 -12.83
N GLU A 14 -15.06 -5.02 -12.85
CA GLU A 14 -13.76 -4.73 -13.45
C GLU A 14 -13.89 -4.28 -14.91
N ALA A 15 -14.69 -5.00 -15.71
CA ALA A 15 -14.95 -4.62 -17.10
C ALA A 15 -15.66 -3.26 -17.22
N ARG A 16 -16.50 -2.88 -16.26
CA ARG A 16 -17.14 -1.56 -16.23
C ARG A 16 -16.20 -0.46 -15.79
N LEU A 17 -15.29 -0.73 -14.86
CA LEU A 17 -14.24 0.22 -14.47
C LEU A 17 -13.30 0.50 -15.65
N ALA A 18 -12.80 -0.54 -16.32
CA ALA A 18 -11.97 -0.37 -17.52
C ALA A 18 -12.69 0.43 -18.61
N ARG A 19 -13.98 0.16 -18.84
CA ARG A 19 -14.78 0.93 -19.80
C ARG A 19 -15.03 2.37 -19.35
N LEU A 20 -15.19 2.61 -18.05
CA LEU A 20 -15.36 3.95 -17.50
C LEU A 20 -14.10 4.78 -17.76
N ASP A 21 -12.91 4.22 -17.51
CA ASP A 21 -11.63 4.89 -17.77
C ASP A 21 -11.48 5.29 -19.25
N GLU A 22 -11.80 4.38 -20.17
CA GLU A 22 -11.79 4.67 -21.62
C GLU A 22 -12.73 5.84 -21.99
N VAL A 23 -13.93 5.85 -21.41
CA VAL A 23 -14.93 6.90 -21.69
C VAL A 23 -14.49 8.22 -21.08
N LEU A 24 -13.99 8.23 -19.85
CA LEU A 24 -13.50 9.42 -19.17
C LEU A 24 -12.32 10.04 -19.90
N ALA A 25 -11.35 9.23 -20.35
CA ALA A 25 -10.22 9.71 -21.15
C ALA A 25 -10.67 10.42 -22.45
N GLY A 26 -11.76 9.93 -23.07
CA GLY A 26 -12.37 10.60 -24.22
C GLY A 26 -13.03 11.95 -23.89
N LEU A 27 -13.54 12.11 -22.67
CA LEU A 27 -14.23 13.32 -22.20
C LEU A 27 -13.28 14.42 -21.71
N GLU A 28 -12.02 14.11 -21.37
CA GLU A 28 -11.02 15.08 -20.90
C GLU A 28 -10.81 16.26 -21.88
N THR A 29 -11.04 16.01 -23.17
CA THR A 29 -10.85 17.02 -24.22
C THR A 29 -12.08 17.89 -24.48
N THR A 30 -13.23 17.58 -23.86
CA THR A 30 -14.51 18.25 -24.11
C THR A 30 -15.11 18.78 -22.81
N PRO A 31 -14.82 20.04 -22.42
CA PRO A 31 -15.52 20.65 -21.29
C PRO A 31 -17.00 20.80 -21.63
N GLY A 32 -17.88 20.46 -20.69
CA GLY A 32 -19.31 20.60 -20.89
C GLY A 32 -20.17 20.01 -19.77
N PRO A 33 -21.51 20.12 -19.89
CA PRO A 33 -22.47 19.70 -18.86
C PRO A 33 -22.34 18.23 -18.43
N VAL A 34 -21.80 17.36 -19.29
CA VAL A 34 -21.61 15.94 -19.00
C VAL A 34 -20.53 15.74 -17.92
N LEU A 35 -19.37 16.39 -18.06
CA LEU A 35 -18.29 16.26 -17.07
C LEU A 35 -18.69 16.88 -15.73
N GLU A 36 -19.42 18.00 -15.76
CA GLU A 36 -19.99 18.61 -14.56
C GLU A 36 -20.99 17.68 -13.88
N ALA A 37 -21.89 17.04 -14.64
CA ALA A 37 -22.83 16.07 -14.08
C ALA A 37 -22.13 14.87 -13.44
N VAL A 38 -21.07 14.34 -14.06
CA VAL A 38 -20.26 13.26 -13.48
C VAL A 38 -19.62 13.71 -12.17
N ARG A 39 -19.01 14.91 -12.13
CA ARG A 39 -18.39 15.45 -10.92
C ARG A 39 -19.40 15.62 -9.78
N LEU A 40 -20.56 16.21 -10.08
CA LEU A 40 -21.63 16.38 -9.10
C LEU A 40 -22.15 15.03 -8.58
N LEU A 41 -22.29 14.02 -9.47
CA LEU A 41 -22.67 12.68 -9.05
C LEU A 41 -21.63 12.04 -8.13
N THR A 42 -20.34 12.15 -8.45
CA THR A 42 -19.28 11.59 -7.60
C THR A 42 -19.22 12.31 -6.25
N GLU A 43 -19.40 13.63 -6.21
CA GLU A 43 -19.47 14.39 -4.95
C GLU A 43 -20.66 13.92 -4.08
N VAL A 44 -21.85 13.79 -4.67
CA VAL A 44 -23.06 13.34 -3.96
C VAL A 44 -22.94 11.89 -3.47
N TYR A 45 -22.37 11.00 -4.28
CA TYR A 45 -22.18 9.60 -3.86
C TYR A 45 -21.10 9.44 -2.80
N GLY A 46 -20.03 10.23 -2.87
CA GLY A 46 -19.01 10.29 -1.82
C GLY A 46 -19.60 10.72 -0.47
N GLU A 47 -20.39 11.79 -0.46
CA GLU A 47 -21.10 12.27 0.74
C GLU A 47 -22.08 11.21 1.27
N ALA A 48 -22.82 10.53 0.39
CA ALA A 48 -23.73 9.47 0.81
C ALA A 48 -22.97 8.29 1.46
N LEU A 49 -21.82 7.91 0.90
CA LEU A 49 -20.97 6.86 1.44
C LEU A 49 -20.35 7.25 2.79
N ALA A 50 -19.92 8.51 2.95
CA ALA A 50 -19.44 9.04 4.22
C ALA A 50 -20.51 8.91 5.32
N ARG A 51 -21.76 9.28 5.03
CA ARG A 51 -22.87 9.13 5.99
C ARG A 51 -23.17 7.68 6.34
N VAL A 52 -23.00 6.75 5.39
CA VAL A 52 -23.12 5.31 5.69
C VAL A 52 -22.05 4.89 6.69
N LEU A 53 -20.82 5.39 6.56
CA LEU A 53 -19.73 5.13 7.50
C LEU A 53 -20.01 5.74 8.88
N ASP A 54 -20.53 6.97 8.95
CA ASP A 54 -20.89 7.63 10.21
C ASP A 54 -21.96 6.85 11.01
N HIS A 55 -22.82 6.10 10.30
CA HIS A 55 -23.86 5.27 10.89
C HIS A 55 -23.43 3.82 11.13
N ALA A 56 -22.24 3.41 10.65
CA ALA A 56 -21.76 2.05 10.80
C ALA A 56 -21.20 1.82 12.21
N ASP A 57 -21.53 0.67 12.80
CA ASP A 57 -20.81 0.19 13.98
C ASP A 57 -19.42 -0.36 13.59
N GLU A 58 -18.58 -0.68 14.58
CA GLU A 58 -17.23 -1.19 14.34
C GLU A 58 -17.20 -2.45 13.46
N ARG A 59 -18.22 -3.31 13.60
CA ARG A 59 -18.32 -4.56 12.84
C ARG A 59 -18.65 -4.28 11.38
N LEU A 60 -19.65 -3.45 11.11
CA LEU A 60 -20.01 -3.07 9.76
C LEU A 60 -18.88 -2.26 9.11
N GLY A 61 -18.27 -1.32 9.82
CA GLY A 61 -17.11 -0.57 9.35
C GLY A 61 -15.96 -1.49 8.93
N SER A 62 -15.67 -2.53 9.72
CA SER A 62 -14.65 -3.54 9.38
C SER A 62 -15.02 -4.37 8.15
N LEU A 63 -16.31 -4.68 7.94
CA LEU A 63 -16.77 -5.40 6.74
C LEU A 63 -16.67 -4.51 5.49
N LEU A 64 -17.05 -3.24 5.60
CA LEU A 64 -17.00 -2.29 4.48
C LEU A 64 -15.55 -1.97 4.07
N THR A 65 -14.64 -1.81 5.03
CA THR A 65 -13.19 -1.60 4.75
C THR A 65 -12.46 -2.86 4.31
N GLY A 66 -12.98 -4.04 4.66
CA GLY A 66 -12.46 -5.32 4.21
C GLY A 66 -12.85 -5.66 2.76
N ASP A 67 -13.90 -5.05 2.24
CA ASP A 67 -14.34 -5.18 0.85
C ASP A 67 -13.47 -4.32 -0.08
N GLU A 68 -12.93 -4.94 -1.12
CA GLU A 68 -11.95 -4.30 -2.00
C GLU A 68 -12.56 -3.18 -2.85
N LEU A 69 -13.76 -3.38 -3.39
CA LEU A 69 -14.42 -2.36 -4.20
C LEU A 69 -14.82 -1.16 -3.35
N LEU A 70 -15.38 -1.43 -2.16
CA LEU A 70 -15.76 -0.37 -1.23
C LEU A 70 -14.55 0.38 -0.69
N GLY A 71 -13.46 -0.32 -0.37
CA GLY A 71 -12.20 0.28 0.02
C GLY A 71 -11.68 1.27 -1.04
N HIS A 72 -11.66 0.87 -2.32
CA HIS A 72 -11.25 1.77 -3.41
C HIS A 72 -12.18 2.98 -3.56
N LEU A 73 -13.50 2.82 -3.41
CA LEU A 73 -14.44 3.94 -3.45
C LEU A 73 -14.21 4.92 -2.29
N MET A 74 -13.95 4.41 -1.09
CA MET A 74 -13.64 5.27 0.06
C MET A 74 -12.33 6.04 -0.12
N VAL A 75 -11.32 5.41 -0.73
CA VAL A 75 -10.05 6.07 -1.09
C VAL A 75 -10.29 7.15 -2.15
N LEU A 76 -11.05 6.85 -3.21
CA LEU A 76 -11.42 7.81 -4.26
C LEU A 76 -12.11 9.05 -3.70
N HIS A 77 -12.93 8.87 -2.66
CA HIS A 77 -13.69 9.93 -2.02
C HIS A 77 -13.01 10.53 -0.78
N GLU A 78 -11.77 10.14 -0.46
CA GLU A 78 -11.00 10.64 0.70
C GLU A 78 -11.69 10.43 2.06
N ILE A 79 -12.50 9.37 2.19
CA ILE A 79 -13.31 9.05 3.39
C ILE A 79 -12.93 7.72 4.03
N HIS A 80 -11.83 7.10 3.60
CA HIS A 80 -11.40 5.82 4.16
C HIS A 80 -11.00 5.96 5.63
N PRO A 81 -11.57 5.17 6.56
CA PRO A 81 -11.34 5.36 8.00
C PRO A 81 -9.96 4.85 8.46
N GLU A 82 -9.37 3.89 7.72
CA GLU A 82 -7.99 3.45 7.99
C GLU A 82 -6.95 4.42 7.41
N PRO A 83 -5.88 4.74 8.16
CA PRO A 83 -4.78 5.57 7.66
C PRO A 83 -4.06 4.97 6.44
N ALA A 84 -3.45 5.84 5.64
CA ALA A 84 -2.76 5.45 4.41
C ALA A 84 -1.67 4.38 4.61
N GLU A 85 -0.90 4.50 5.69
CA GLU A 85 0.11 3.50 6.07
C GLU A 85 -0.49 2.12 6.34
N THR A 86 -1.65 2.05 7.03
CA THR A 86 -2.29 0.77 7.38
C THR A 86 -2.82 0.06 6.14
N ARG A 87 -3.46 0.83 5.25
CA ARG A 87 -3.92 0.34 3.95
C ARG A 87 -2.76 -0.14 3.07
N ALA A 88 -1.68 0.64 2.96
CA ALA A 88 -0.50 0.30 2.18
C ALA A 88 0.17 -0.99 2.71
N ALA A 89 0.33 -1.11 4.02
CA ALA A 89 0.85 -2.32 4.66
C ALA A 89 -0.02 -3.54 4.35
N ARG A 90 -1.35 -3.40 4.39
CA ARG A 90 -2.30 -4.48 4.04
C ARG A 90 -2.18 -4.88 2.57
N ALA A 91 -2.05 -3.93 1.65
CA ALA A 91 -1.84 -4.23 0.23
C ALA A 91 -0.53 -4.99 0.00
N VAL A 92 0.54 -4.58 0.67
CA VAL A 92 1.82 -5.31 0.64
C VAL A 92 1.66 -6.74 1.15
N GLU A 93 0.97 -6.95 2.28
CA GLU A 93 0.73 -8.29 2.82
C GLU A 93 -0.07 -9.18 1.85
N LYS A 94 -1.08 -8.62 1.18
CA LYS A 94 -1.88 -9.33 0.15
C LYS A 94 -1.04 -9.80 -1.04
N LEU A 95 0.03 -9.07 -1.39
CA LEU A 95 0.91 -9.41 -2.51
C LEU A 95 1.97 -10.46 -2.18
N ARG A 96 2.29 -10.68 -0.90
CA ARG A 96 3.36 -11.60 -0.47
C ARG A 96 3.23 -13.01 -1.05
N PRO A 97 2.04 -13.66 -1.09
CA PRO A 97 1.90 -14.98 -1.68
C PRO A 97 2.34 -15.00 -3.15
N ALA A 98 1.89 -14.04 -3.95
CA ALA A 98 2.24 -13.94 -5.37
C ALA A 98 3.74 -13.67 -5.60
N VAL A 99 4.38 -12.89 -4.72
CA VAL A 99 5.84 -12.66 -4.77
C VAL A 99 6.60 -13.94 -4.38
N ARG A 100 6.12 -14.68 -3.38
CA ARG A 100 6.72 -15.96 -2.94
C ARG A 100 6.63 -17.06 -3.98
N GLU A 101 5.53 -17.12 -4.72
CA GLU A 101 5.38 -18.03 -5.87
C GLU A 101 6.46 -17.80 -6.94
N ARG A 102 6.97 -16.56 -7.04
CA ARG A 102 8.07 -16.18 -7.95
C ARG A 102 9.45 -16.29 -7.30
N GLY A 103 9.54 -16.93 -6.13
CA GLY A 103 10.79 -17.14 -5.40
C GLY A 103 11.29 -15.93 -4.61
N GLY A 104 10.49 -14.86 -4.46
CA GLY A 104 10.86 -13.70 -3.66
C GLY A 104 10.24 -13.68 -2.26
N ASP A 105 10.51 -12.64 -1.50
CA ASP A 105 9.72 -12.24 -0.34
C ASP A 105 9.51 -10.73 -0.37
N LEU A 106 8.38 -10.30 0.16
CA LEU A 106 7.99 -8.90 0.25
C LEU A 106 7.59 -8.61 1.70
N GLU A 107 8.10 -7.52 2.25
CA GLU A 107 7.73 -7.06 3.59
C GLU A 107 7.49 -5.55 3.60
N TRP A 108 6.53 -5.14 4.42
CA TRP A 108 6.32 -3.74 4.75
C TRP A 108 7.43 -3.25 5.70
N ALA A 109 8.05 -2.10 5.39
CA ALA A 109 9.09 -1.49 6.21
C ALA A 109 8.69 -0.11 6.79
N GLY A 110 7.44 0.33 6.59
CA GLY A 110 6.92 1.59 7.12
C GLY A 110 6.79 2.69 6.07
N VAL A 111 6.41 3.89 6.52
CA VAL A 111 6.41 5.12 5.71
C VAL A 111 7.47 6.09 6.22
N ASP A 112 8.21 6.71 5.29
CA ASP A 112 9.11 7.82 5.55
C ASP A 112 8.59 9.07 4.82
N GLY A 113 7.96 9.99 5.57
CA GLY A 113 7.23 11.12 4.98
C GLY A 113 6.04 10.65 4.15
N GLN A 114 6.13 10.77 2.82
CA GLN A 114 5.13 10.27 1.87
C GLN A 114 5.65 9.08 1.03
N VAL A 115 6.80 8.50 1.40
CA VAL A 115 7.42 7.40 0.68
C VAL A 115 7.20 6.09 1.42
N ALA A 116 6.54 5.14 0.78
CA ALA A 116 6.39 3.79 1.30
C ALA A 116 7.73 3.04 1.21
N ARG A 117 8.13 2.39 2.29
CA ARG A 117 9.32 1.54 2.35
C ARG A 117 8.90 0.07 2.34
N VAL A 118 9.48 -0.70 1.43
CA VAL A 118 9.29 -2.16 1.37
C VAL A 118 10.63 -2.88 1.33
N ARG A 119 10.70 -4.09 1.88
CA ARG A 119 11.82 -5.00 1.64
C ARG A 119 11.40 -5.99 0.57
N LEU A 120 12.17 -6.06 -0.50
CA LEU A 120 11.97 -7.02 -1.57
C LEU A 120 13.23 -7.87 -1.70
N SER A 121 13.10 -9.16 -1.40
CA SER A 121 14.15 -10.16 -1.62
C SER A 121 13.74 -11.01 -2.82
N THR A 122 14.64 -11.24 -3.78
CA THR A 122 14.38 -12.12 -4.93
C THR A 122 15.29 -13.33 -4.86
N GLY A 123 14.72 -14.52 -4.73
CA GLY A 123 15.44 -15.80 -4.73
C GLY A 123 15.78 -16.25 -6.14
N GLY A 124 16.80 -15.62 -6.74
CA GLY A 124 17.46 -16.06 -7.96
C GLY A 124 18.96 -15.99 -7.76
N CYS A 125 19.65 -17.13 -7.89
CA CYS A 125 21.08 -17.26 -7.68
C CYS A 125 21.90 -16.29 -8.56
N GLY A 126 23.02 -15.83 -7.98
CA GLY A 126 24.17 -15.17 -8.62
C GLY A 126 24.05 -14.65 -10.05
N SER A 127 24.35 -13.36 -10.20
CA SER A 127 24.71 -12.67 -11.45
C SER A 127 23.53 -12.15 -12.28
N GLY A 128 23.33 -10.83 -12.21
CA GLY A 128 22.95 -9.97 -13.33
C GLY A 128 21.81 -10.46 -14.23
N CYS A 129 20.57 -10.23 -13.83
CA CYS A 129 19.43 -10.04 -14.75
C CYS A 129 18.47 -9.03 -14.12
N GLY A 130 18.72 -7.73 -14.37
CA GLY A 130 18.01 -6.60 -13.78
C GLY A 130 16.59 -6.35 -14.33
N GLY A 131 15.83 -7.40 -14.67
CA GLY A 131 14.46 -7.27 -15.20
C GLY A 131 13.37 -7.85 -14.29
N GLY A 132 13.62 -8.97 -13.60
CA GLY A 132 12.57 -9.63 -12.81
C GLY A 132 12.19 -8.89 -11.53
N SER A 133 13.13 -8.19 -10.91
CA SER A 133 12.88 -7.43 -9.68
C SER A 133 12.19 -6.09 -9.95
N SER A 134 12.44 -5.45 -11.11
CA SER A 134 11.79 -4.20 -11.48
C SER A 134 10.30 -4.38 -11.74
N ASP A 135 9.92 -5.45 -12.43
CA ASP A 135 8.51 -5.71 -12.77
C ASP A 135 7.67 -6.01 -11.51
N VAL A 136 8.25 -6.73 -10.55
CA VAL A 136 7.60 -6.99 -9.25
C VAL A 136 7.48 -5.69 -8.45
N LEU A 137 8.53 -4.87 -8.42
CA LEU A 137 8.48 -3.59 -7.71
C LEU A 137 7.45 -2.64 -8.32
N GLU A 138 7.32 -2.58 -9.64
CA GLU A 138 6.30 -1.75 -10.30
C GLU A 138 4.88 -2.25 -10.02
N ALA A 139 4.66 -3.57 -9.99
CA ALA A 139 3.38 -4.13 -9.56
C ALA A 139 3.05 -3.79 -8.10
N VAL A 140 4.04 -3.87 -7.20
CA VAL A 140 3.90 -3.46 -5.79
C VAL A 140 3.61 -1.97 -5.69
N ARG A 141 4.33 -1.13 -6.43
CA ARG A 141 4.10 0.31 -6.50
C ARG A 141 2.68 0.61 -6.93
N ALA A 142 2.23 0.02 -8.05
CA ALA A 142 0.88 0.23 -8.57
C ALA A 142 -0.19 -0.15 -7.54
N ALA A 143 -0.07 -1.33 -6.91
CA ALA A 143 -1.02 -1.80 -5.91
C ALA A 143 -1.04 -0.93 -4.65
N VAL A 144 0.13 -0.51 -4.15
CA VAL A 144 0.21 0.35 -2.96
C VAL A 144 -0.37 1.73 -3.25
N LEU A 145 -0.01 2.36 -4.37
CA LEU A 145 -0.51 3.69 -4.72
C LEU A 145 -1.99 3.68 -5.09
N ALA A 146 -2.52 2.57 -5.62
CA ALA A 146 -3.95 2.42 -5.87
C ALA A 146 -4.77 2.46 -4.57
N VAL A 147 -4.28 1.84 -3.51
CA VAL A 147 -4.97 1.89 -2.22
C VAL A 147 -4.59 3.10 -1.40
N ALA A 148 -3.41 3.71 -1.61
CA ALA A 148 -2.82 4.80 -0.82
C ALA A 148 -2.26 5.94 -1.71
N PRO A 149 -3.14 6.69 -2.40
CA PRO A 149 -2.74 7.76 -3.31
C PRO A 149 -2.09 8.96 -2.63
N GLU A 150 -2.20 9.07 -1.30
CA GLU A 150 -1.55 10.12 -0.50
C GLU A 150 -0.03 9.92 -0.38
N LEU A 151 0.45 8.71 -0.72
CA LEU A 151 1.87 8.38 -0.83
C LEU A 151 2.37 8.76 -2.23
N THR A 152 3.59 9.29 -2.30
CA THR A 152 4.17 9.79 -3.55
C THR A 152 5.00 8.75 -4.28
N SER A 153 5.59 7.80 -3.56
CA SER A 153 6.39 6.73 -4.16
C SER A 153 6.49 5.50 -3.26
N VAL A 154 6.91 4.38 -3.85
CA VAL A 154 7.30 3.16 -3.15
C VAL A 154 8.77 2.89 -3.46
N GLU A 155 9.58 2.67 -2.43
CA GLU A 155 11.01 2.43 -2.53
C GLU A 155 11.43 1.18 -1.75
N THR A 156 12.42 0.46 -2.28
CA THR A 156 13.00 -0.67 -1.57
C THR A 156 14.03 -0.20 -0.56
N VAL A 157 13.98 -0.76 0.64
CA VAL A 157 15.08 -0.64 1.60
C VAL A 157 15.97 -1.87 1.51
N PRO A 158 17.30 -1.71 1.56
CA PRO A 158 18.20 -2.85 1.54
C PRO A 158 17.98 -3.70 2.80
N GLU A 159 18.09 -5.02 2.66
CA GLU A 159 17.86 -6.02 3.72
C GLU A 159 18.69 -5.78 4.99
N SER A 160 19.76 -4.96 4.89
CA SER A 160 20.68 -4.63 5.98
C SER A 160 20.36 -3.32 6.72
N ALA A 161 19.41 -2.49 6.28
CA ALA A 161 19.22 -1.14 6.82
C ALA A 161 18.60 -1.09 8.23
N ASP A 162 17.82 -2.12 8.64
CA ASP A 162 17.07 -2.09 9.91
C ASP A 162 17.56 -3.07 10.99
N ARG A 163 18.70 -3.75 10.79
CA ARG A 163 19.42 -4.28 11.95
C ARG A 163 20.09 -3.11 12.63
N LYS A 164 19.31 -2.38 13.44
CA LYS A 164 19.81 -1.53 14.53
C LYS A 164 20.94 -2.32 15.17
N ALA A 165 22.19 -1.92 14.92
CA ALA A 165 23.34 -2.71 15.29
C ALA A 165 23.18 -3.06 16.76
N ALA A 166 22.94 -4.34 17.06
CA ALA A 166 22.93 -4.78 18.44
C ALA A 166 24.27 -4.29 19.02
N PRO A 167 24.28 -3.57 20.15
CA PRO A 167 25.52 -3.02 20.68
C PRO A 167 26.50 -4.17 20.76
N ALA A 168 27.64 -4.03 20.09
CA ALA A 168 28.65 -5.08 20.04
C ALA A 168 28.93 -5.50 21.49
N PHE A 169 28.55 -6.73 21.84
CA PHE A 169 28.75 -7.23 23.18
C PHE A 169 30.25 -7.35 23.40
N VAL A 170 30.82 -6.42 24.17
CA VAL A 170 32.22 -6.46 24.60
C VAL A 170 32.25 -7.17 25.96
N PRO A 171 32.66 -8.45 26.03
CA PRO A 171 32.74 -9.14 27.30
C PRO A 171 33.78 -8.48 28.20
N LEU A 172 33.41 -8.26 29.47
CA LEU A 172 34.20 -7.49 30.44
C LEU A 172 35.62 -8.06 30.68
N ASN A 173 35.86 -9.32 30.33
CA ASN A 173 37.18 -9.96 30.40
C ASN A 173 38.19 -9.38 29.39
N THR A 174 37.75 -8.61 28.39
CA THR A 174 38.60 -7.93 27.41
C THR A 174 39.11 -6.56 27.89
N ILE A 175 38.48 -5.96 28.91
CA ILE A 175 38.91 -4.67 29.49
C ILE A 175 39.92 -4.93 30.60
N ARG A 176 41.17 -5.24 30.22
CA ARG A 176 42.30 -5.25 31.17
C ARG A 176 42.77 -3.81 31.39
N LYS A 177 42.46 -3.23 32.55
CA LYS A 177 43.08 -1.98 33.02
C LYS A 177 44.59 -2.21 33.21
N ARG A 178 45.40 -1.44 32.50
CA ARG A 178 46.85 -1.31 32.77
C ARG A 178 47.01 -0.69 34.15
N ALA A 179 47.48 -1.47 35.13
CA ALA A 179 47.91 -0.90 36.41
C ALA A 179 49.17 -0.06 36.17
N VAL A 180 49.10 1.22 36.51
CA VAL A 180 50.27 2.08 36.63
C VAL A 180 50.97 1.70 37.94
N PRO A 181 52.26 1.29 37.94
CA PRO A 181 52.99 1.09 39.17
C PRO A 181 53.15 2.44 39.89
N GLN A 182 52.65 2.51 41.12
CA GLN A 182 52.93 3.62 42.03
C GLN A 182 54.38 3.52 42.50
N GLU A 183 55.15 4.59 42.28
CA GLU A 183 56.45 4.82 42.92
C GLU A 183 56.32 4.76 44.45
N SER A 184 57.27 4.08 45.10
CA SER A 184 57.56 4.35 46.51
C SER A 184 59.04 4.10 46.83
N ARG A 185 59.70 5.22 47.16
CA ARG A 185 61.00 5.45 47.81
C ARG A 185 62.30 5.12 47.08
#